data_AF-A0A1E4J952-F1
#
_entry.id   AF-A0A1E4J952-F1
#
_cell.length_a   1.000
_cell.length_b   1.000
_cell.length_c   1.000
_cell.angle_alpha   90.00
_cell.angle_beta   90.00
_cell.angle_gamma   90.00
#
_symmetry.space_group_name_H-M   'P 1'
#
loop_
_entity.id
_entity.type
_entity.pdbx_description
1 polymer ?
#
loop_
_entity_poly.entity_id
_entity_poly.type
_entity_poly.pdbx_seq_one_letter_code
_entity_poly.pdbx_strand_id
1 'polypeptide(L)'
;MGIMQIQPDDLTPAEWIQIMYPHEPDWANVDSETLIALVEAFVGEQSCATSAIGGLSRRDHRRAAELAKWLLDSERADEWLKAAARDVLSPT
;
A
#
# COMPACT_ATOMS: atom_id res chain seq x y z
N MET A 1 34.20 5.86 -6.71
CA MET A 1 33.02 5.53 -5.89
C MET A 1 31.83 6.17 -6.57
N GLY A 2 31.16 5.46 -7.47
CA GLY A 2 30.00 6.00 -8.18
C GLY A 2 28.78 5.94 -7.26
N ILE A 3 28.28 7.10 -6.84
CA ILE A 3 26.94 7.17 -6.26
C ILE A 3 25.95 6.79 -7.37
N MET A 4 25.27 5.66 -7.18
CA MET A 4 24.24 5.21 -8.10
C MET A 4 23.13 6.25 -8.05
N GLN A 5 23.03 7.09 -9.08
CA GLN A 5 21.94 8.05 -9.23
C GLN A 5 20.69 7.26 -9.59
N ILE A 6 19.91 6.89 -8.59
CA ILE A 6 18.58 6.35 -8.81
C ILE A 6 17.72 7.52 -9.32
N GLN A 7 17.27 7.43 -10.58
CA GLN A 7 16.32 8.38 -11.13
C GLN A 7 14.96 8.14 -10.45
N PRO A 8 14.23 9.19 -10.02
CA PRO A 8 12.96 9.02 -9.32
C PRO A 8 11.90 8.26 -10.13
N ASP A 9 12.01 8.25 -11.47
CA ASP A 9 11.08 7.59 -12.38
C ASP A 9 11.29 6.06 -12.51
N ASP A 10 12.39 5.52 -11.99
CA ASP A 10 12.72 4.08 -12.07
C ASP A 10 12.25 3.28 -10.84
N LEU A 11 11.73 3.96 -9.81
CA LEU A 11 11.34 3.34 -8.56
C LEU A 11 9.84 3.09 -8.50
N THR A 12 9.47 1.89 -8.06
CA THR A 12 8.09 1.63 -7.64
C THR A 12 7.76 2.44 -6.39
N PRO A 13 6.48 2.76 -6.16
CA PRO A 13 6.04 3.43 -4.93
C PRO A 13 6.49 2.73 -3.64
N ALA A 14 6.58 1.39 -3.66
CA ALA A 14 7.05 0.59 -2.53
C ALA A 14 8.55 0.85 -2.25
N GLU A 15 9.38 0.83 -3.29
CA GLU A 15 10.81 1.14 -3.16
C GLU A 15 11.03 2.59 -2.71
N TRP A 16 10.22 3.52 -3.21
CA TRP A 16 10.27 4.92 -2.80
C TRP A 16 9.95 5.08 -1.31
N ILE A 17 8.93 4.38 -0.80
CA ILE A 17 8.63 4.35 0.64
C ILE A 17 9.76 3.75 1.45
N GLN A 18 10.36 2.63 1.01
CA GLN A 18 11.47 2.01 1.74
C GLN A 18 12.71 2.92 1.81
N ILE A 19 12.96 3.74 0.77
CA ILE A 19 14.05 4.71 0.75
C ILE A 19 13.75 5.90 1.67
N MET A 20 12.52 6.43 1.61
CA MET A 20 12.14 7.61 2.39
C MET A 20 11.96 7.31 3.88
N TYR A 21 11.60 6.07 4.20
CA TYR A 21 11.32 5.63 5.56
C TYR A 21 12.10 4.34 5.89
N PRO A 22 13.41 4.43 6.13
CA PRO A 22 14.30 3.28 6.34
C PRO A 22 14.02 2.48 7.63
N HIS A 23 13.11 2.95 8.48
CA HIS A 23 12.72 2.29 9.73
C HIS A 23 11.24 1.93 9.72
N GLU A 24 10.35 2.91 9.74
CA GLU A 24 8.90 2.71 9.66
C GLU A 24 8.27 3.91 8.93
N PRO A 25 7.42 3.69 7.90
CA PRO A 25 6.74 4.79 7.23
C PRO A 25 5.73 5.47 8.15
N ASP A 26 5.74 6.80 8.13
CA ASP A 26 4.64 7.56 8.73
C ASP A 26 3.43 7.51 7.79
N TRP A 27 2.69 6.41 7.87
CA TRP A 27 1.53 6.13 7.04
C TRP A 27 0.44 7.20 7.14
N ALA A 28 0.42 8.01 8.21
CA ALA A 28 -0.51 9.12 8.34
C ALA A 28 -0.19 10.27 7.36
N ASN A 29 1.08 10.44 7.00
CA ASN A 29 1.58 11.51 6.13
C ASN A 29 1.84 11.08 4.67
N VAL A 30 1.82 9.79 4.36
CA VAL A 30 1.86 9.30 2.97
C VAL A 30 0.57 9.70 2.25
N ASP A 31 0.66 10.34 1.09
CA ASP A 31 -0.51 10.81 0.36
C ASP A 31 -1.38 9.65 -0.19
N SER A 32 -2.65 9.92 -0.48
CA SER A 32 -3.59 8.88 -0.90
C SER A 32 -3.25 8.26 -2.26
N GLU A 33 -2.59 8.97 -3.17
CA GLU A 33 -2.21 8.43 -4.48
C GLU A 33 -1.10 7.39 -4.31
N THR A 34 -0.10 7.69 -3.48
CA THR A 34 0.93 6.73 -3.10
C THR A 34 0.32 5.51 -2.40
N LEU A 35 -0.61 5.69 -1.46
CA LEU A 35 -1.27 4.55 -0.80
C LEU A 35 -2.03 3.66 -1.79
N ILE A 36 -2.74 4.26 -2.75
CA ILE A 36 -3.42 3.52 -3.82
C ILE A 36 -2.41 2.71 -4.62
N ALA A 37 -1.32 3.33 -5.04
CA ALA A 37 -0.33 2.67 -5.90
C ALA A 37 0.35 1.49 -5.19
N LEU A 38 0.58 1.57 -3.88
CA LEU A 38 1.07 0.45 -3.06
C LEU A 38 0.07 -0.72 -3.00
N VAL A 39 -1.23 -0.42 -2.91
CA VAL A 39 -2.27 -1.45 -2.92
C VAL A 39 -2.35 -2.09 -4.31
N GLU A 40 -2.30 -1.31 -5.39
CA GLU A 40 -2.32 -1.85 -6.76
C GLU A 40 -1.07 -2.69 -7.06
N ALA A 41 0.08 -2.34 -6.47
CA ALA A 41 1.34 -3.06 -6.59
C ALA A 41 1.54 -4.17 -5.53
N PHE A 42 0.48 -4.59 -4.81
CA PHE A 42 0.60 -5.49 -3.64
C PHE A 42 1.41 -6.76 -3.89
N VAL A 43 1.40 -7.28 -5.12
CA VAL A 43 2.15 -8.48 -5.53
C VAL A 43 3.63 -8.40 -5.18
N GLY A 44 4.24 -7.21 -5.31
CA GLY A 44 5.65 -7.00 -4.99
C GLY A 44 5.89 -6.88 -3.48
N GLU A 45 4.98 -6.19 -2.78
CA GLU A 45 5.10 -5.92 -1.33
C GLU A 45 3.73 -5.90 -0.62
N GLN A 46 3.28 -7.07 -0.17
CA GLN A 46 1.96 -7.25 0.46
C GLN A 46 1.85 -6.57 1.84
N SER A 47 2.96 -6.45 2.55
CA SER A 47 3.04 -5.77 3.85
C SER A 47 2.74 -4.27 3.71
N CYS A 48 3.30 -3.64 2.67
CA CYS A 48 3.03 -2.25 2.34
C CYS A 48 1.58 -2.05 1.91
N ALA A 49 1.05 -2.94 1.07
CA ALA A 49 -0.36 -2.91 0.66
C ALA A 49 -1.31 -3.03 1.86
N THR A 50 -0.98 -3.88 2.85
CA THR A 50 -1.77 -4.06 4.08
C THR A 50 -1.84 -2.76 4.88
N SER A 51 -0.70 -2.10 5.08
CA SER A 51 -0.65 -0.81 5.77
C SER A 51 -1.38 0.29 4.98
N ALA A 52 -1.23 0.27 3.66
CA ALA A 52 -1.80 1.26 2.76
C ALA A 52 -3.33 1.19 2.67
N ILE A 53 -3.92 -0.01 2.57
CA ILE A 53 -5.37 -0.16 2.53
C ILE A 53 -6.02 0.28 3.86
N GLY A 54 -5.36 0.00 4.99
CA GLY A 54 -5.76 0.51 6.30
C GLY A 54 -5.63 2.03 6.43
N GLY A 55 -4.60 2.63 5.81
CA GLY A 55 -4.43 4.08 5.71
C GLY A 55 -5.56 4.74 4.91
N LEU A 56 -5.92 4.18 3.76
CA LEU A 56 -7.04 4.66 2.93
C LEU A 56 -8.38 4.54 3.65
N SER A 57 -8.62 3.42 4.33
CA SER A 57 -9.85 3.19 5.11
C SER A 57 -10.02 4.21 6.24
N ARG A 58 -8.96 4.46 7.03
CA ARG A 58 -8.98 5.46 8.12
C ARG A 58 -9.26 6.89 7.65
N ARG A 59 -9.00 7.18 6.36
CA ARG A 59 -9.26 8.48 5.73
C ARG A 59 -10.64 8.55 5.06
N ASP A 60 -11.46 7.51 5.18
CA ASP A 60 -12.73 7.36 4.46
C ASP A 60 -12.56 7.59 2.94
N HIS A 61 -11.44 7.12 2.38
CA HIS A 61 -11.13 7.37 0.99
C HIS A 61 -12.05 6.53 0.09
N ARG A 62 -12.72 7.18 -0.88
CA ARG A 62 -13.73 6.53 -1.76
C ARG A 62 -13.28 5.22 -2.40
N ARG A 63 -11.99 5.11 -2.74
CA ARG A 63 -11.41 3.93 -3.41
C ARG A 63 -11.11 2.77 -2.46
N ALA A 64 -11.13 2.99 -1.14
CA ALA A 64 -10.75 1.97 -0.15
C ALA A 64 -11.64 0.72 -0.30
N ALA A 65 -12.95 0.89 -0.38
CA ALA A 65 -13.89 -0.21 -0.56
C ALA A 65 -13.74 -0.94 -1.90
N GLU A 66 -13.43 -0.20 -2.98
CA GLU A 66 -13.19 -0.79 -4.31
C GLU A 66 -11.94 -1.67 -4.32
N LEU A 67 -10.84 -1.14 -3.78
CA LEU A 67 -9.58 -1.85 -3.66
C LEU A 67 -9.69 -3.05 -2.73
N ALA A 68 -10.41 -2.93 -1.62
CA ALA A 68 -10.64 -4.03 -0.69
C ALA A 68 -11.38 -5.20 -1.37
N LYS A 69 -12.44 -4.93 -2.15
CA LYS A 69 -13.13 -5.97 -2.92
C LYS A 69 -12.20 -6.65 -3.92
N TRP A 70 -11.43 -5.87 -4.66
CA TRP A 70 -10.46 -6.38 -5.63
C TRP A 70 -9.40 -7.28 -4.97
N LEU A 71 -8.89 -6.92 -3.79
CA LEU A 71 -7.94 -7.73 -3.03
C LEU A 71 -8.54 -9.08 -2.57
N LEU A 72 -9.82 -9.09 -2.18
CA LEU A 72 -10.50 -10.32 -1.76
C LEU A 72 -10.69 -11.31 -2.90
N ASP A 73 -10.95 -10.81 -4.10
CA ASP A 73 -11.10 -11.62 -5.32
C ASP A 73 -9.76 -12.10 -5.89
N SER A 74 -8.64 -11.53 -5.42
CA SER A 74 -7.31 -11.87 -5.91
C SER A 74 -6.76 -13.15 -5.28
N GLU A 75 -6.36 -14.12 -6.11
CA GLU A 75 -5.68 -15.34 -5.64
C GLU A 75 -4.26 -15.07 -5.11
N ARG A 76 -3.66 -13.94 -5.52
CA ARG A 76 -2.28 -13.60 -5.18
C ARG A 76 -2.16 -12.89 -3.83
N ALA A 77 -3.27 -12.36 -3.31
CA ALA A 77 -3.29 -11.69 -2.02
C ALA A 77 -3.26 -12.73 -0.89
N ASP A 78 -2.33 -12.55 0.04
CA ASP A 78 -2.17 -13.39 1.21
C ASP A 78 -3.31 -13.20 2.22
N GLU A 79 -3.33 -14.06 3.23
CA GLU A 79 -4.40 -14.08 4.22
C GLU A 79 -4.47 -12.80 5.06
N TRP A 80 -3.34 -12.13 5.28
CA TRP A 80 -3.24 -10.91 6.09
C TRP A 80 -3.77 -9.70 5.33
N LEU A 81 -3.38 -9.55 4.05
CA LEU A 81 -3.90 -8.52 3.17
C LEU A 81 -5.40 -8.70 2.95
N LYS A 82 -5.87 -9.94 2.80
CA LYS A 82 -7.31 -10.25 2.74
C LYS A 82 -8.02 -9.95 4.05
N ALA A 83 -7.42 -10.21 5.21
CA ALA A 83 -8.00 -9.82 6.49
C ALA A 83 -8.17 -8.30 6.58
N ALA A 84 -7.13 -7.53 6.27
CA ALA A 84 -7.20 -6.07 6.24
C ALA A 84 -8.27 -5.55 5.25
N ALA A 85 -8.40 -6.18 4.08
CA ALA A 85 -9.46 -5.84 3.13
C ALA A 85 -10.87 -6.11 3.68
N ARG A 86 -11.07 -7.18 4.47
CA ARG A 86 -12.36 -7.43 5.14
C ARG A 86 -12.67 -6.35 6.16
N ASP A 87 -11.69 -5.92 6.94
CA ASP A 87 -11.86 -4.87 7.95
C ASP A 87 -12.28 -3.53 7.31
N VAL A 88 -11.83 -3.25 6.08
CA VAL A 88 -12.29 -2.07 5.32
C VAL A 88 -13.77 -2.16 4.93
N LEU A 89 -14.26 -3.35 4.57
CA LEU A 89 -15.65 -3.54 4.15
C LEU A 89 -16.63 -3.71 5.32
N SER A 90 -16.13 -4.18 6.45
CA SER A 90 -16.88 -4.44 7.68
C SER A 90 -16.11 -3.89 8.88
N PRO A 91 -15.99 -2.55 9.00
CA PRO A 91 -15.29 -1.93 10.12
C PRO A 91 -15.96 -2.33 11.44
N THR A 92 -15.16 -2.83 12.39
CA THR A 92 -15.64 -3.29 13.71
C THR A 92 -15.78 -2.14 14.69
#